data_AF-A0A3D1XMV3-F1
#
_entry.id   AF-A0A3D1XMV3-F1
#
_cell.length_a   1.000
_cell.length_b   1.000
_cell.length_c   1.000
_cell.angle_alpha   90.00
_cell.angle_beta   90.00
_cell.angle_gamma   90.00
#
_symmetry.space_group_name_H-M   'P 1'
#
loop_
_entity.id
_entity.type
_entity.pdbx_description
1 polymer ?
#
loop_
_entity_poly.entity_id
_entity_poly.type
_entity_poly.pdbx_seq_one_letter_code
_entity_poly.pdbx_strand_id
1 'polypeptide(L)'
;MSRAIFTMSSKDNAVTEEVIAFIQEAIVSSEATSALILHNYLGILFHIQAFNSREPSGLNDVEQVKSSLEGLRNNMARIGKSIQHFEAALELAKGDAEKYFPKIKQNLELTRHLAGMEEKKIPWIPPLSVRWQFVYLDALRLESAKRLFRLLDAEKELARLPYHAVPTDRSTLAMIEQLYQEITAKLFEQEKYSEALLFSEKGKKTIVQALTPIYKFSSEERQEYFNEIKTYANQLSSLENEDAETLLDEYQEFMEMVDEDDPELVDWVSPNVPTVEVVQSLLRKDEIFLKLQRLGNDILVWQISHEKISAGRISGDKIFFNLVQRIAETNARITDIEELSEKLITPLRDAIGNAKSIILLAEGRLEFLPWAALNLNGKPLIENSRLTFVSSLSHFVRSVNSRSLYSSRL
;
A
#
# COMPACT_ATOMS: atom_id res chain seq x y z
N MET A 1 -35.39 -2.02 -7.28
CA MET A 1 -35.02 -2.05 -5.85
C MET A 1 -33.77 -1.22 -5.65
N SER A 2 -33.90 -0.17 -4.86
CA SER A 2 -32.94 0.93 -4.67
C SER A 2 -31.66 0.43 -3.99
N ARG A 3 -30.50 0.56 -4.66
CA ARG A 3 -29.19 0.34 -4.04
C ARG A 3 -28.89 1.50 -3.09
N ALA A 4 -29.17 1.32 -1.80
CA ALA A 4 -28.60 2.16 -0.76
C ALA A 4 -27.18 1.64 -0.47
N ILE A 5 -26.17 2.34 -1.01
CA ILE A 5 -24.77 2.14 -0.60
C ILE A 5 -24.59 2.99 0.65
N PHE A 6 -24.69 2.38 1.83
CA PHE A 6 -24.40 3.06 3.08
C PHE A 6 -22.89 3.13 3.30
N THR A 7 -22.30 4.28 3.00
CA THR A 7 -20.98 4.68 3.49
C THR A 7 -21.13 5.13 4.95
N MET A 8 -20.99 4.20 5.90
CA MET A 8 -21.03 4.56 7.32
C MET A 8 -19.69 5.16 7.76
N SER A 9 -19.68 6.48 7.93
CA SER A 9 -18.70 7.20 8.75
C SER A 9 -19.01 6.93 10.22
N SER A 10 -18.01 6.53 11.01
CA SER A 10 -18.08 6.12 12.43
C SER A 10 -18.46 7.24 13.42
N LYS A 11 -19.27 8.22 13.01
CA LYS A 11 -19.50 9.44 13.80
C LYS A 11 -20.61 9.30 14.85
N ASP A 12 -21.55 8.34 14.73
CA ASP A 12 -22.66 8.21 15.67
C ASP A 12 -22.99 6.73 16.01
N ASN A 13 -22.77 6.33 17.26
CA ASN A 13 -23.12 5.00 17.77
C ASN A 13 -24.64 4.74 17.71
N ALA A 14 -25.47 5.77 17.94
CA ALA A 14 -26.94 5.67 17.93
C ALA A 14 -27.48 5.30 16.53
N VAL A 15 -26.93 5.92 15.47
CA VAL A 15 -27.28 5.60 14.07
C VAL A 15 -26.90 4.16 13.71
N THR A 16 -25.88 3.60 14.35
CA THR A 16 -25.43 2.23 14.08
C THR A 16 -26.36 1.19 14.71
N GLU A 17 -26.94 1.47 15.89
CA GLU A 17 -27.90 0.56 16.55
C GLU A 17 -29.25 0.49 15.82
N GLU A 18 -29.75 1.62 15.33
CA GLU A 18 -30.97 1.68 14.51
C GLU A 18 -30.82 0.91 13.18
N VAL A 19 -29.66 1.04 12.53
CA VAL A 19 -29.33 0.30 11.31
C VAL A 19 -29.25 -1.22 11.57
N ILE A 20 -28.65 -1.64 12.70
CA ILE A 20 -28.59 -3.05 13.07
C ILE A 20 -30.00 -3.60 13.30
N ALA A 21 -30.86 -2.90 14.04
CA ALA A 21 -32.23 -3.32 14.31
C ALA A 21 -33.05 -3.45 13.01
N PHE A 22 -32.92 -2.47 12.12
CA PHE A 22 -33.57 -2.51 10.80
C PHE A 22 -33.12 -3.70 9.95
N ILE A 23 -31.82 -3.98 9.89
CA ILE A 23 -31.30 -5.12 9.13
C ILE A 23 -31.77 -6.46 9.74
N GLN A 24 -31.82 -6.55 11.07
CA GLN A 24 -32.31 -7.74 11.77
C GLN A 24 -33.80 -8.02 11.47
N GLU A 25 -34.64 -6.99 11.44
CA GLU A 25 -36.05 -7.12 11.06
C GLU A 25 -36.22 -7.51 9.59
N ALA A 26 -35.39 -6.93 8.70
CA ALA A 26 -35.39 -7.26 7.28
C ALA A 26 -34.98 -8.71 7.01
N ILE A 27 -34.07 -9.30 7.80
CA ILE A 27 -33.66 -10.71 7.66
C ILE A 27 -34.85 -11.65 7.86
N VAL A 28 -35.70 -11.39 8.86
CA VAL A 28 -36.85 -12.26 9.21
C VAL A 28 -37.86 -12.36 8.06
N SER A 29 -37.95 -11.33 7.23
CA SER A 29 -38.91 -11.23 6.12
C SER A 29 -38.29 -11.46 4.74
N SER A 30 -36.99 -11.76 4.66
CA SER A 30 -36.24 -11.87 3.41
C SER A 30 -36.17 -13.29 2.87
N GLU A 31 -36.16 -13.42 1.53
CA GLU A 31 -35.78 -14.66 0.84
C GLU A 31 -34.30 -15.01 1.11
N ALA A 32 -33.94 -16.30 0.98
CA ALA A 32 -32.64 -16.84 1.39
C ALA A 32 -31.42 -16.06 0.86
N THR A 33 -31.42 -15.66 -0.41
CA THR A 33 -30.33 -14.88 -1.01
C THR A 33 -30.20 -13.48 -0.41
N SER A 34 -31.34 -12.84 -0.10
CA SER A 34 -31.36 -11.52 0.56
C SER A 34 -30.94 -11.65 2.03
N ALA A 35 -31.40 -12.68 2.73
CA ALA A 35 -31.00 -12.97 4.10
C ALA A 35 -29.49 -13.25 4.21
N LEU A 36 -28.90 -13.98 3.27
CA LEU A 36 -27.45 -14.19 3.16
C LEU A 36 -26.69 -12.87 3.06
N ILE A 37 -27.12 -11.98 2.18
CA ILE A 37 -26.47 -10.68 1.97
C ILE A 37 -26.56 -9.83 3.24
N LEU A 38 -27.73 -9.80 3.90
CA LEU A 38 -27.96 -9.06 5.13
C LEU A 38 -27.14 -9.62 6.31
N HIS A 39 -27.04 -10.95 6.43
CA HIS A 39 -26.16 -11.58 7.42
C HIS A 39 -24.69 -11.25 7.18
N ASN A 40 -24.21 -11.29 5.93
CA ASN A 40 -22.85 -10.86 5.61
C ASN A 40 -22.61 -9.38 6.02
N TYR A 41 -23.57 -8.48 5.76
CA TYR A 41 -23.45 -7.08 6.19
C TYR A 41 -23.46 -6.89 7.71
N LEU A 42 -24.30 -7.62 8.46
CA LEU A 42 -24.24 -7.60 9.92
C LEU A 42 -22.89 -8.11 10.43
N GLY A 43 -22.34 -9.17 9.81
CA GLY A 43 -21.01 -9.67 10.10
C GLY A 43 -19.94 -8.57 9.98
N ILE A 44 -19.93 -7.85 8.86
CA ILE A 44 -19.02 -6.73 8.60
C ILE A 44 -19.23 -5.57 9.59
N LEU A 45 -20.48 -5.20 9.88
CA LEU A 45 -20.79 -4.11 10.81
C LEU A 45 -20.27 -4.40 12.21
N PHE A 46 -20.54 -5.60 12.74
CA PHE A 46 -20.04 -5.99 14.06
C PHE A 46 -18.51 -6.12 14.09
N HIS A 47 -17.90 -6.57 13.00
CA HIS A 47 -16.44 -6.58 12.85
C HIS A 47 -15.87 -5.16 12.96
N ILE A 48 -16.39 -4.21 12.17
CA ILE A 48 -15.95 -2.81 12.19
C ILE A 48 -16.12 -2.20 13.59
N GLN A 49 -17.24 -2.46 14.27
CA GLN A 49 -17.49 -1.96 15.63
C GLN A 49 -16.55 -2.57 16.68
N ALA A 50 -16.10 -3.81 16.49
CA ALA A 50 -15.20 -4.48 17.42
C ALA A 50 -13.76 -3.98 17.30
N PHE A 51 -13.28 -3.70 16.09
CA PHE A 51 -11.88 -3.36 15.83
C PHE A 51 -11.61 -1.85 15.70
N ASN A 52 -12.65 -0.99 15.70
CA ASN A 52 -12.51 0.48 15.62
C ASN A 52 -13.01 1.23 16.87
N SER A 53 -13.13 0.57 18.03
CA SER A 53 -13.56 1.22 19.27
C SER A 53 -12.52 2.24 19.76
N ARG A 54 -12.93 3.48 20.06
CA ARG A 54 -12.04 4.50 20.65
C ARG A 54 -11.88 4.28 22.15
N GLU A 55 -10.66 4.48 22.64
CA GLU A 55 -10.44 4.62 24.07
C GLU A 55 -10.93 5.97 24.58
N PRO A 56 -11.59 6.02 25.75
CA PRO A 56 -11.95 7.28 26.40
C PRO A 56 -10.69 8.00 26.91
N SER A 57 -10.50 9.25 26.50
CA SER A 57 -9.41 10.11 26.95
C SER A 57 -9.81 10.90 28.21
N GLY A 58 -8.89 11.05 29.17
CA GLY A 58 -9.06 11.93 30.34
C GLY A 58 -9.57 11.26 31.62
N LEU A 59 -9.54 9.93 31.68
CA LEU A 59 -9.84 9.16 32.90
C LEU A 59 -8.59 8.97 33.78
N ASN A 60 -8.79 8.73 35.07
CA ASN A 60 -7.70 8.25 35.93
C ASN A 60 -7.37 6.77 35.62
N ASP A 61 -6.17 6.32 36.01
CA ASP A 61 -5.65 4.99 35.64
C ASP A 61 -6.60 3.82 35.97
N VAL A 62 -7.31 3.89 37.10
CA VAL A 62 -8.23 2.82 37.53
C VAL A 62 -9.53 2.81 36.71
N GLU A 63 -10.07 3.98 36.41
CA GLU A 63 -11.24 4.15 35.54
C GLU A 63 -10.91 3.80 34.09
N GLN A 64 -9.70 4.13 33.64
CA GLN A 64 -9.20 3.76 32.32
C GLN A 64 -9.11 2.25 32.19
N VAL A 65 -8.52 1.54 33.15
CA VAL A 65 -8.46 0.06 33.12
C VAL A 65 -9.85 -0.57 33.13
N LYS A 66 -10.79 -0.08 33.97
CA LYS A 66 -12.18 -0.59 33.98
C LYS A 66 -12.87 -0.36 32.64
N SER A 67 -12.72 0.83 32.08
CA SER A 67 -13.32 1.18 30.79
C SER A 67 -12.71 0.38 29.63
N SER A 68 -11.39 0.17 29.63
CA SER A 68 -10.71 -0.69 28.64
C SER A 68 -11.14 -2.15 28.76
N LEU A 69 -11.34 -2.69 29.97
CA LEU A 69 -11.85 -4.06 30.17
C LEU A 69 -13.30 -4.22 29.73
N GLU A 70 -14.15 -3.22 30.00
CA GLU A 70 -15.54 -3.20 29.52
C GLU A 70 -15.60 -3.06 28.00
N GLY A 71 -14.77 -2.18 27.43
CA GLY A 71 -14.57 -2.06 25.99
C GLY A 71 -14.12 -3.38 25.35
N LEU A 72 -13.15 -4.07 25.97
CA LEU A 72 -12.67 -5.36 25.49
C LEU A 72 -13.76 -6.44 25.55
N ARG A 73 -14.56 -6.51 26.62
CA ARG A 73 -15.71 -7.43 26.71
C ARG A 73 -16.75 -7.13 25.63
N ASN A 74 -17.05 -5.86 25.39
CA ASN A 74 -17.98 -5.45 24.34
C ASN A 74 -17.46 -5.79 22.94
N ASN A 75 -16.16 -5.60 22.70
CA ASN A 75 -15.51 -5.97 21.45
C ASN A 75 -15.53 -7.49 21.24
N MET A 76 -15.23 -8.29 22.27
CA MET A 76 -15.36 -9.75 22.21
C MET A 76 -16.78 -10.20 21.89
N ALA A 77 -17.80 -9.60 22.51
CA ALA A 77 -19.19 -9.90 22.21
C ALA A 77 -19.57 -9.56 20.75
N ARG A 78 -19.06 -8.44 20.22
CA ARG A 78 -19.24 -8.04 18.82
C ARG A 78 -18.52 -8.98 17.85
N ILE A 79 -17.29 -9.40 18.17
CA ILE A 79 -16.57 -10.45 17.40
C ILE A 79 -17.41 -11.72 17.34
N GLY A 80 -17.95 -12.17 18.48
CA GLY A 80 -18.82 -13.35 18.53
C GLY A 80 -20.05 -13.22 17.63
N LYS A 81 -20.73 -12.07 17.65
CA LYS A 81 -21.87 -11.79 16.75
C LYS A 81 -21.45 -11.74 15.28
N SER A 82 -20.29 -11.15 14.99
CA SER A 82 -19.74 -11.08 13.63
C SER A 82 -19.53 -12.49 13.04
N ILE A 83 -18.88 -13.36 13.81
CA ILE A 83 -18.65 -14.77 13.46
C ILE A 83 -19.97 -15.50 13.22
N GLN A 84 -20.94 -15.39 14.15
CA GLN A 84 -22.25 -16.03 14.01
C GLN A 84 -22.97 -15.63 12.71
N HIS A 85 -22.90 -14.35 12.35
CA HIS A 85 -23.53 -13.86 11.13
C HIS A 85 -22.82 -14.31 9.86
N PHE A 86 -21.48 -14.40 9.85
CA PHE A 86 -20.79 -15.01 8.71
C PHE A 86 -21.06 -16.51 8.59
N GLU A 87 -21.12 -17.25 9.70
CA GLU A 87 -21.49 -18.68 9.70
C GLU A 87 -22.91 -18.88 9.16
N ALA A 88 -23.88 -18.08 9.61
CA ALA A 88 -25.25 -18.10 9.08
C ALA A 88 -25.30 -17.76 7.57
N ALA A 89 -24.50 -16.79 7.12
CA ALA A 89 -24.42 -16.44 5.71
C ALA A 89 -23.82 -17.57 4.85
N LEU A 90 -22.85 -18.33 5.38
CA LEU A 90 -22.29 -19.50 4.70
C LEU A 90 -23.30 -20.66 4.60
N GLU A 91 -24.09 -20.91 5.64
CA GLU A 91 -25.12 -21.96 5.61
C GLU A 91 -26.21 -21.71 4.55
N LEU A 92 -26.44 -20.43 4.22
CA LEU A 92 -27.40 -19.98 3.22
C LEU A 92 -26.82 -19.93 1.78
N ALA A 93 -25.50 -20.06 1.61
CA ALA A 93 -24.83 -19.93 0.32
C ALA A 93 -24.94 -21.24 -0.48
N LYS A 94 -26.09 -21.46 -1.12
CA LYS A 94 -26.39 -22.65 -1.95
C LYS A 94 -26.84 -22.27 -3.36
N GLY A 95 -26.56 -23.11 -4.35
CA GLY A 95 -26.97 -22.88 -5.74
C GLY A 95 -26.34 -21.59 -6.30
N ASP A 96 -27.12 -20.73 -6.95
CA ASP A 96 -26.62 -19.46 -7.54
C ASP A 96 -25.96 -18.50 -6.52
N ALA A 97 -26.18 -18.71 -5.22
CA ALA A 97 -25.57 -17.93 -4.15
C ALA A 97 -24.17 -18.42 -3.73
N GLU A 98 -23.71 -19.59 -4.21
CA GLU A 98 -22.37 -20.13 -3.93
C GLU A 98 -21.25 -19.21 -4.39
N LYS A 99 -21.49 -18.36 -5.39
CA LYS A 99 -20.54 -17.32 -5.82
C LYS A 99 -20.13 -16.35 -4.71
N TYR A 100 -20.90 -16.22 -3.63
CA TYR A 100 -20.56 -15.38 -2.47
C TYR A 100 -19.76 -16.11 -1.41
N PHE A 101 -19.72 -17.45 -1.46
CA PHE A 101 -19.08 -18.30 -0.46
C PHE A 101 -17.61 -17.94 -0.21
N PRO A 102 -16.75 -17.72 -1.22
CA PRO A 102 -15.34 -17.41 -0.98
C PRO A 102 -15.15 -16.14 -0.15
N LYS A 103 -15.92 -15.08 -0.43
CA LYS A 103 -15.82 -13.79 0.27
C LYS A 103 -16.35 -13.85 1.70
N ILE A 104 -17.48 -14.51 1.92
CA ILE A 104 -18.05 -14.67 3.27
C ILE A 104 -17.10 -15.51 4.14
N LYS A 105 -16.53 -16.58 3.56
CA LYS A 105 -15.56 -17.43 4.25
C LYS A 105 -14.28 -16.67 4.56
N GLN A 106 -13.77 -15.87 3.62
CA GLN A 106 -12.64 -14.98 3.86
C GLN A 106 -12.90 -14.03 5.04
N ASN A 107 -14.05 -13.36 5.10
CA ASN A 107 -14.39 -12.44 6.18
C ASN A 107 -14.48 -13.14 7.55
N LEU A 108 -15.07 -14.34 7.56
CA LEU A 108 -15.17 -15.17 8.76
C LEU A 108 -13.78 -15.52 9.32
N GLU A 109 -12.91 -16.08 8.46
CA GLU A 109 -11.60 -16.55 8.89
C GLU A 109 -10.67 -15.39 9.22
N LEU A 110 -10.75 -14.26 8.51
CA LEU A 110 -10.06 -13.03 8.90
C LEU A 110 -10.50 -12.54 10.28
N THR A 111 -11.81 -12.57 10.58
CA THR A 111 -12.34 -12.15 11.88
C THR A 111 -11.87 -13.07 13.00
N ARG A 112 -11.88 -14.40 12.79
CA ARG A 112 -11.33 -15.37 13.75
C ARG A 112 -9.84 -15.19 13.97
N HIS A 113 -9.09 -15.01 12.87
CA HIS A 113 -7.65 -14.78 12.90
C HIS A 113 -7.34 -13.56 13.74
N LEU A 114 -7.93 -12.40 13.44
CA LEU A 114 -7.75 -11.15 14.20
C LEU A 114 -8.18 -11.25 15.66
N ALA A 115 -9.18 -12.09 15.96
CA ALA A 115 -9.63 -12.36 17.32
C ALA A 115 -8.70 -13.31 18.11
N GLY A 116 -7.65 -13.86 17.48
CA GLY A 116 -6.73 -14.81 18.11
C GLY A 116 -7.39 -16.16 18.43
N MET A 117 -8.46 -16.52 17.74
CA MET A 117 -9.11 -17.83 17.88
C MET A 117 -8.28 -18.90 17.18
N GLU A 118 -8.07 -20.04 17.83
CA GLU A 118 -7.36 -21.18 17.23
C GLU A 118 -8.09 -21.69 15.98
N GLU A 119 -7.30 -22.03 14.94
CA GLU A 119 -7.82 -22.59 13.70
C GLU A 119 -8.57 -23.90 13.98
N LYS A 120 -9.70 -24.10 13.29
CA LYS A 120 -10.42 -25.39 13.32
C LYS A 120 -9.45 -26.51 12.89
N LYS A 121 -9.72 -27.75 13.32
CA LYS A 121 -8.92 -28.97 13.04
C LYS A 121 -8.56 -29.23 11.57
N ILE A 122 -9.16 -28.52 10.62
CA ILE A 122 -8.78 -28.51 9.21
C ILE A 122 -8.31 -27.08 8.90
N PRO A 123 -7.00 -26.86 8.64
CA PRO A 123 -6.49 -25.53 8.33
C PRO A 123 -7.17 -25.01 7.07
N TRP A 124 -7.84 -23.87 7.19
CA TRP A 124 -8.39 -23.19 6.03
C TRP A 124 -7.26 -22.45 5.33
N ILE A 125 -7.03 -22.77 4.07
CA ILE A 125 -6.03 -22.10 3.24
C ILE A 125 -6.70 -20.87 2.59
N PRO A 126 -6.21 -19.64 2.86
CA PRO A 126 -6.75 -18.45 2.21
C PRO A 126 -6.63 -18.53 0.69
N PRO A 127 -7.59 -17.98 -0.07
CA PRO A 127 -7.47 -17.84 -1.51
C PRO A 127 -6.18 -17.10 -1.88
N LEU A 128 -5.53 -17.52 -2.97
CA LEU A 128 -4.24 -16.96 -3.39
C LEU A 128 -4.22 -15.44 -3.52
N SER A 129 -5.29 -14.86 -4.08
CA SER A 129 -5.44 -13.41 -4.28
C SER A 129 -5.36 -12.58 -2.99
N VAL A 130 -5.58 -13.20 -1.82
CA VAL A 130 -5.59 -12.51 -0.51
C VAL A 130 -4.65 -13.16 0.50
N ARG A 131 -3.94 -14.24 0.14
CA ARG A 131 -3.05 -14.97 1.06
C ARG A 131 -1.97 -14.06 1.65
N TRP A 132 -1.40 -13.18 0.84
CA TRP A 132 -0.44 -12.18 1.30
C TRP A 132 -0.95 -11.31 2.45
N GLN A 133 -2.26 -11.03 2.51
CA GLN A 133 -2.86 -10.23 3.60
C GLN A 133 -2.77 -10.97 4.93
N PHE A 134 -3.04 -12.28 4.93
CA PHE A 134 -2.92 -13.13 6.13
C PHE A 134 -1.45 -13.24 6.56
N VAL A 135 -0.54 -13.45 5.60
CA VAL A 135 0.90 -13.51 5.88
C VAL A 135 1.42 -12.18 6.46
N TYR A 136 0.94 -11.05 5.94
CA TYR A 136 1.25 -9.72 6.47
C TYR A 136 0.72 -9.54 7.90
N LEU A 137 -0.55 -9.89 8.15
CA LEU A 137 -1.15 -9.80 9.49
C LEU A 137 -0.45 -10.72 10.51
N ASP A 138 0.02 -11.89 10.09
CA ASP A 138 0.87 -12.74 10.93
C ASP A 138 2.19 -12.03 11.26
N ALA A 139 2.83 -11.38 10.28
CA ALA A 139 4.09 -10.67 10.49
C ALA A 139 3.96 -9.59 11.57
N LEU A 140 2.83 -8.88 11.61
CA LEU A 140 2.57 -7.85 12.62
C LEU A 140 2.55 -8.38 14.06
N ARG A 141 2.27 -9.67 14.25
CA ARG A 141 2.28 -10.35 15.57
C ARG A 141 3.66 -10.80 16.01
N LEU A 142 4.62 -10.86 15.08
CA LEU A 142 5.97 -11.34 15.36
C LEU A 142 6.86 -10.22 15.92
N GLU A 143 7.85 -10.61 16.72
CA GLU A 143 8.93 -9.74 17.17
C GLU A 143 9.81 -9.27 16.00
N SER A 144 10.52 -8.16 16.18
CA SER A 144 11.25 -7.43 15.13
C SER A 144 12.19 -8.32 14.29
N ALA A 145 12.91 -9.26 14.92
CA ALA A 145 13.89 -10.11 14.24
C ALA A 145 13.26 -11.07 13.22
N LYS A 146 12.06 -11.61 13.52
CA LYS A 146 11.34 -12.54 12.62
C LYS A 146 10.35 -11.82 11.71
N ARG A 147 9.92 -10.62 12.11
CA ARG A 147 8.94 -9.81 11.37
C ARG A 147 9.38 -9.53 9.94
N LEU A 148 10.62 -9.07 9.72
CA LEU A 148 11.08 -8.74 8.36
C LEU A 148 11.00 -9.94 7.41
N PHE A 149 11.40 -11.13 7.86
CA PHE A 149 11.31 -12.34 7.05
C PHE A 149 9.86 -12.63 6.63
N ARG A 150 8.93 -12.57 7.58
CA ARG A 150 7.50 -12.81 7.30
C ARG A 150 6.87 -11.71 6.44
N LEU A 151 7.29 -10.46 6.58
CA LEU A 151 6.89 -9.37 5.68
C LEU A 151 7.36 -9.64 4.24
N LEU A 152 8.59 -10.12 4.06
CA LEU A 152 9.10 -10.49 2.74
C LEU A 152 8.35 -11.70 2.15
N ASP A 153 7.91 -12.66 2.98
CA ASP A 153 7.02 -13.73 2.51
C ASP A 153 5.68 -13.18 2.03
N ALA A 154 5.09 -12.22 2.74
CA ALA A 154 3.85 -11.56 2.30
C ALA A 154 4.06 -10.83 0.97
N GLU A 155 5.19 -10.15 0.82
CA GLU A 155 5.53 -9.45 -0.40
C GLU A 155 5.71 -10.40 -1.59
N LYS A 156 6.36 -11.56 -1.40
CA LYS A 156 6.48 -12.58 -2.45
C LYS A 156 5.12 -13.10 -2.92
N GLU A 157 4.22 -13.38 -1.98
CA GLU A 157 2.85 -13.80 -2.29
C GLU A 157 2.12 -12.71 -3.09
N LEU A 158 2.27 -11.44 -2.72
CA LEU A 158 1.66 -10.31 -3.42
C LEU A 158 2.27 -10.10 -4.82
N ALA A 159 3.58 -10.20 -4.96
CA ALA A 159 4.30 -9.91 -6.20
C ALA A 159 4.08 -10.96 -7.30
N ARG A 160 3.69 -12.19 -6.93
CA ARG A 160 3.34 -13.27 -7.88
C ARG A 160 1.96 -13.10 -8.51
N LEU A 161 1.11 -12.22 -7.96
CA LEU A 161 -0.25 -12.07 -8.44
C LEU A 161 -0.29 -11.41 -9.82
N PRO A 162 -1.14 -11.91 -10.74
CA PRO A 162 -1.34 -11.28 -12.04
C PRO A 162 -1.81 -9.83 -11.95
N TYR A 163 -1.52 -9.07 -13.00
CA TYR A 163 -2.04 -7.70 -13.17
C TYR A 163 -3.58 -7.69 -12.99
N HIS A 164 -4.09 -6.78 -12.16
CA HIS A 164 -5.49 -6.69 -11.72
C HIS A 164 -6.07 -7.83 -10.86
N ALA A 165 -5.27 -8.81 -10.42
CA ALA A 165 -5.75 -9.80 -9.46
C ALA A 165 -5.91 -9.23 -8.04
N VAL A 166 -5.19 -8.14 -7.73
CA VAL A 166 -5.25 -7.47 -6.42
C VAL A 166 -6.48 -6.56 -6.33
N PRO A 167 -7.31 -6.68 -5.27
CA PRO A 167 -8.44 -5.79 -5.05
C PRO A 167 -8.02 -4.31 -4.93
N THR A 168 -8.82 -3.42 -5.52
CA THR A 168 -8.55 -1.97 -5.56
C THR A 168 -9.28 -1.20 -4.48
N ASP A 169 -9.89 -1.89 -3.51
CA ASP A 169 -10.54 -1.24 -2.40
C ASP A 169 -9.52 -0.54 -1.50
N ARG A 170 -9.98 0.53 -0.83
CA ARG A 170 -9.12 1.39 -0.02
C ARG A 170 -8.37 0.64 1.09
N SER A 171 -8.98 -0.40 1.68
CA SER A 171 -8.34 -1.15 2.76
C SER A 171 -7.20 -2.03 2.22
N THR A 172 -7.41 -2.70 1.09
CA THR A 172 -6.37 -3.48 0.42
C THR A 172 -5.19 -2.60 0.01
N LEU A 173 -5.45 -1.45 -0.63
CA LEU A 173 -4.39 -0.52 -1.02
C LEU A 173 -3.60 0.03 0.18
N ALA A 174 -4.28 0.31 1.30
CA ALA A 174 -3.63 0.75 2.53
C ALA A 174 -2.75 -0.37 3.13
N MET A 175 -3.19 -1.64 3.07
CA MET A 175 -2.37 -2.77 3.54
C MET A 175 -1.11 -2.96 2.66
N ILE A 176 -1.23 -2.79 1.34
CA ILE A 176 -0.07 -2.82 0.43
C ILE A 176 0.91 -1.71 0.81
N GLU A 177 0.40 -0.48 0.97
CA GLU A 177 1.23 0.67 1.35
C GLU A 177 1.97 0.40 2.67
N GLN A 178 1.27 -0.09 3.70
CA GLN A 178 1.86 -0.40 4.99
C GLN A 178 2.88 -1.54 4.91
N LEU A 179 2.60 -2.62 4.17
CA LEU A 179 3.52 -3.73 3.97
C LEU A 179 4.86 -3.24 3.43
N TYR A 180 4.85 -2.47 2.34
CA TYR A 180 6.07 -1.95 1.73
C TYR A 180 6.76 -0.88 2.59
N GLN A 181 5.99 -0.04 3.32
CA GLN A 181 6.54 0.91 4.28
C GLN A 181 7.27 0.20 5.43
N GLU A 182 6.71 -0.88 6.00
CA GLU A 182 7.35 -1.65 7.07
C GLU A 182 8.61 -2.37 6.60
N ILE A 183 8.57 -3.00 5.41
CA ILE A 183 9.75 -3.61 4.80
C ILE A 183 10.85 -2.56 4.59
N THR A 184 10.50 -1.43 3.98
CA THR A 184 11.43 -0.32 3.74
C THR A 184 12.05 0.17 5.04
N ALA A 185 11.23 0.42 6.07
CA ALA A 185 11.68 0.89 7.37
C ALA A 185 12.70 -0.06 8.01
N LYS A 186 12.41 -1.36 8.00
CA LYS A 186 13.24 -2.41 8.61
C LYS A 186 14.54 -2.63 7.84
N LEU A 187 14.52 -2.59 6.51
CA LEU A 187 15.75 -2.65 5.71
C LEU A 187 16.62 -1.40 5.91
N PHE A 188 15.98 -0.24 6.01
CA PHE A 188 16.68 1.02 6.29
C PHE A 188 17.35 1.00 7.68
N GLU A 189 16.68 0.48 8.71
CA GLU A 189 17.28 0.27 10.05
C GLU A 189 18.48 -0.67 10.02
N GLN A 190 18.53 -1.62 9.08
CA GLN A 190 19.65 -2.55 8.87
C GLN A 190 20.73 -2.00 7.92
N GLU A 191 20.65 -0.72 7.53
CA GLU A 191 21.55 -0.06 6.58
C GLU A 191 21.59 -0.74 5.18
N LYS A 192 20.58 -1.55 4.85
CA LYS A 192 20.40 -2.20 3.55
C LYS A 192 19.71 -1.24 2.58
N TYR A 193 20.42 -0.17 2.22
CA TYR A 193 19.82 0.98 1.53
C TYR A 193 19.37 0.68 0.10
N SER A 194 20.07 -0.20 -0.61
CA SER A 194 19.69 -0.62 -1.97
C SER A 194 18.37 -1.39 -1.96
N GLU A 195 18.25 -2.35 -1.06
CA GLU A 195 17.02 -3.13 -0.88
C GLU A 195 15.89 -2.26 -0.35
N ALA A 196 16.16 -1.37 0.61
CA ALA A 196 15.16 -0.43 1.10
C ALA A 196 14.63 0.48 -0.03
N LEU A 197 15.49 0.95 -0.94
CA LEU A 197 15.09 1.72 -2.10
C LEU A 197 14.21 0.90 -3.05
N LEU A 198 14.61 -0.35 -3.31
CA LEU A 198 13.87 -1.29 -4.17
C LEU A 198 12.43 -1.46 -3.69
N PHE A 199 12.23 -1.83 -2.41
CA PHE A 199 10.90 -2.05 -1.86
C PHE A 199 10.06 -0.77 -1.75
N SER A 200 10.72 0.37 -1.50
CA SER A 200 10.08 1.67 -1.50
C SER A 200 9.45 2.01 -2.86
N GLU A 201 10.15 1.79 -3.97
CA GLU A 201 9.60 1.98 -5.32
C GLU A 201 8.61 0.88 -5.70
N LYS A 202 8.87 -0.37 -5.32
CA LYS A 202 8.03 -1.51 -5.64
C LYS A 202 6.62 -1.35 -5.07
N GLY A 203 6.51 -0.85 -3.84
CA GLY A 203 5.21 -0.56 -3.22
C GLY A 203 4.41 0.50 -3.99
N LYS A 204 5.06 1.59 -4.39
CA LYS A 204 4.44 2.62 -5.24
C LYS A 204 3.97 2.04 -6.57
N LYS A 205 4.82 1.26 -7.25
CA LYS A 205 4.50 0.66 -8.53
C LYS A 205 3.31 -0.32 -8.43
N THR A 206 3.29 -1.14 -7.39
CA THR A 206 2.19 -2.07 -7.10
C THR A 206 0.85 -1.35 -6.95
N ILE A 207 0.82 -0.25 -6.18
CA ILE A 207 -0.40 0.57 -6.00
C ILE A 207 -0.83 1.23 -7.31
N VAL A 208 0.12 1.80 -8.05
CA VAL A 208 -0.17 2.42 -9.36
C VAL A 208 -0.77 1.40 -10.31
N GLN A 209 -0.21 0.18 -10.39
CA GLN A 209 -0.72 -0.88 -11.25
C GLN A 209 -2.12 -1.33 -10.86
N ALA A 210 -2.39 -1.51 -9.56
CA ALA A 210 -3.73 -1.83 -9.09
C ALA A 210 -4.76 -0.76 -9.51
N LEU A 211 -4.38 0.52 -9.49
CA LEU A 211 -5.25 1.66 -9.82
C LEU A 211 -5.33 2.00 -11.31
N THR A 212 -4.43 1.44 -12.12
CA THR A 212 -4.28 1.81 -13.53
C THR A 212 -5.45 1.25 -14.36
N PRO A 213 -6.04 2.01 -15.31
CA PRO A 213 -7.11 1.49 -16.15
C PRO A 213 -6.61 0.40 -17.11
N ILE A 214 -7.53 -0.41 -17.63
CA ILE A 214 -7.20 -1.43 -18.64
C ILE A 214 -6.61 -0.75 -19.88
N TYR A 215 -5.39 -1.14 -20.25
CA TYR A 215 -4.70 -0.63 -21.43
C TYR A 215 -5.32 -1.14 -22.73
N LYS A 216 -5.14 -0.33 -23.79
CA LYS A 216 -5.36 -0.74 -25.18
C LYS A 216 -4.10 -0.42 -25.96
N PHE A 217 -3.47 -1.46 -26.48
CA PHE A 217 -2.25 -1.34 -27.26
C PHE A 217 -2.58 -1.33 -28.75
N SER A 218 -1.84 -0.55 -29.51
CA SER A 218 -1.97 -0.50 -30.98
C SER A 218 -1.28 -1.67 -31.68
N SER A 219 -0.28 -2.27 -31.02
CA SER A 219 0.35 -3.51 -31.49
C SER A 219 -0.57 -4.68 -31.19
N GLU A 220 -0.87 -5.50 -32.21
CA GLU A 220 -1.71 -6.69 -32.08
C GLU A 220 -1.07 -7.71 -31.14
N GLU A 221 0.22 -8.01 -31.34
CA GLU A 221 1.00 -8.93 -30.50
C GLU A 221 1.03 -8.50 -29.02
N ARG A 222 1.33 -7.22 -28.74
CA ARG A 222 1.31 -6.68 -27.37
C ARG A 222 -0.08 -6.76 -26.76
N GLN A 223 -1.13 -6.55 -27.56
CA GLN A 223 -2.50 -6.65 -27.12
C GLN A 223 -2.90 -8.11 -26.81
N GLU A 224 -2.38 -9.08 -27.55
CA GLU A 224 -2.54 -10.51 -27.29
C GLU A 224 -1.88 -10.92 -25.97
N TYR A 225 -0.61 -10.57 -25.76
CA TYR A 225 0.06 -10.80 -24.47
C TYR A 225 -0.71 -10.17 -23.31
N PHE A 226 -1.15 -8.92 -23.45
CA PHE A 226 -1.92 -8.26 -22.41
C PHE A 226 -3.29 -8.93 -22.15
N ASN A 227 -3.94 -9.46 -23.18
CA ASN A 227 -5.19 -10.21 -23.01
C ASN A 227 -4.94 -11.51 -22.24
N GLU A 228 -3.84 -12.21 -22.52
CA GLU A 228 -3.47 -13.44 -21.83
C GLU A 228 -3.20 -13.20 -20.34
N ILE A 229 -2.46 -12.14 -19.99
CA ILE A 229 -2.25 -11.71 -18.59
C ILE A 229 -3.60 -11.53 -17.86
N LYS A 230 -4.59 -10.94 -18.53
CA LYS A 230 -5.92 -10.76 -17.94
C LYS A 230 -6.68 -12.08 -17.80
N THR A 231 -6.48 -13.03 -18.71
CA THR A 231 -7.07 -14.36 -18.63
C THR A 231 -6.61 -15.05 -17.35
N TYR A 232 -5.30 -15.05 -17.05
CA TYR A 232 -4.74 -15.55 -15.80
C TYR A 232 -5.40 -14.90 -14.57
N ALA A 233 -5.50 -13.57 -14.54
CA ALA A 233 -6.14 -12.84 -13.44
C ALA A 233 -7.60 -13.26 -13.21
N ASN A 234 -8.37 -13.44 -14.29
CA ASN A 234 -9.77 -13.83 -14.22
C ASN A 234 -9.92 -15.27 -13.73
N GLN A 235 -9.11 -16.20 -14.25
CA GLN A 235 -9.14 -17.61 -13.87
C GLN A 235 -8.75 -17.80 -12.40
N LEU A 236 -7.75 -17.07 -11.92
CA LEU A 236 -7.31 -17.12 -10.52
C LEU A 236 -8.45 -16.79 -9.54
N SER A 237 -9.41 -15.96 -9.95
CA SER A 237 -10.54 -15.57 -9.11
C SER A 237 -11.60 -16.66 -8.92
N SER A 238 -11.60 -17.71 -9.75
CA SER A 238 -12.60 -18.79 -9.75
C SER A 238 -12.08 -20.19 -9.44
N LEU A 239 -10.77 -20.35 -9.23
CA LEU A 239 -10.14 -21.66 -8.98
C LEU A 239 -10.01 -22.00 -7.48
N GLU A 240 -9.96 -23.30 -7.20
CA GLU A 240 -9.55 -23.83 -5.90
C GLU A 240 -8.02 -23.72 -5.71
N ASN A 241 -7.53 -23.80 -4.47
CA ASN A 241 -6.16 -23.43 -4.13
C ASN A 241 -5.07 -24.25 -4.86
N GLU A 242 -5.26 -25.56 -5.09
CA GLU A 242 -4.23 -26.39 -5.76
C GLU A 242 -4.11 -26.06 -7.26
N ASP A 243 -5.23 -25.94 -7.95
CA ASP A 243 -5.25 -25.53 -9.37
C ASP A 243 -4.74 -24.09 -9.54
N ALA A 244 -5.04 -23.24 -8.55
CA ALA A 244 -4.63 -21.84 -8.59
C ALA A 244 -3.11 -21.65 -8.40
N GLU A 245 -2.41 -22.54 -7.68
CA GLU A 245 -0.93 -22.51 -7.59
C GLU A 245 -0.29 -22.88 -8.92
N THR A 246 -0.78 -23.95 -9.55
CA THR A 246 -0.30 -24.38 -10.87
C THR A 246 -0.47 -23.25 -11.89
N LEU A 247 -1.62 -22.58 -11.87
CA LEU A 247 -1.89 -21.42 -12.72
C LEU A 247 -0.93 -20.24 -12.43
N LEU A 248 -0.56 -20.00 -11.17
CA LEU A 248 0.42 -18.95 -10.84
C LEU A 248 1.81 -19.29 -11.38
N ASP A 249 2.23 -20.55 -11.31
CA ASP A 249 3.51 -20.99 -11.85
C ASP A 249 3.53 -20.86 -13.38
N GLU A 250 2.48 -21.29 -14.07
CA GLU A 250 2.29 -21.05 -15.51
C GLU A 250 2.32 -19.56 -15.86
N TYR A 251 1.67 -18.72 -15.04
CA TYR A 251 1.70 -17.27 -15.22
C TYR A 251 3.12 -16.70 -15.07
N GLN A 252 3.92 -17.17 -14.10
CA GLN A 252 5.30 -16.71 -13.95
C GLN A 252 6.16 -17.10 -15.15
N GLU A 253 6.06 -18.35 -15.61
CA GLU A 253 6.77 -18.83 -16.82
C GLU A 253 6.36 -18.00 -18.06
N PHE A 254 5.06 -17.71 -18.20
CA PHE A 254 4.56 -16.84 -19.26
C PHE A 254 5.14 -15.42 -19.16
N MET A 255 5.22 -14.84 -17.95
CA MET A 255 5.79 -13.51 -17.77
C MET A 255 7.29 -13.45 -18.05
N GLU A 256 8.04 -14.52 -17.79
CA GLU A 256 9.45 -14.63 -18.18
C GLU A 256 9.60 -14.59 -19.71
N MET A 257 8.78 -15.33 -20.45
CA MET A 257 8.75 -15.27 -21.91
C MET A 257 8.37 -13.88 -22.44
N VAL A 258 7.36 -13.23 -21.85
CA VAL A 258 6.97 -11.87 -22.25
C VAL A 258 8.07 -10.85 -21.93
N ASP A 259 8.88 -11.05 -20.90
CA ASP A 259 10.02 -10.16 -20.60
C ASP A 259 11.14 -10.28 -21.65
N GLU A 260 11.35 -11.48 -22.20
CA GLU A 260 12.30 -11.70 -23.30
C GLU A 260 11.83 -11.04 -24.61
N ASP A 261 10.54 -11.12 -24.91
CA ASP A 261 9.96 -10.61 -26.17
C ASP A 261 9.57 -9.12 -26.12
N ASP A 262 8.90 -8.68 -25.04
CA ASP A 262 8.37 -7.33 -24.86
C ASP A 262 8.56 -6.82 -23.41
N PRO A 263 9.81 -6.50 -23.01
CA PRO A 263 10.11 -6.01 -21.66
C PRO A 263 9.41 -4.67 -21.34
N GLU A 264 9.01 -3.89 -22.36
CA GLU A 264 8.20 -2.70 -22.11
C GLU A 264 6.84 -3.06 -21.54
N LEU A 265 6.15 -4.09 -22.09
CA LEU A 265 4.87 -4.55 -21.57
C LEU A 265 5.00 -4.99 -20.11
N VAL A 266 6.05 -5.74 -19.78
CA VAL A 266 6.34 -6.19 -18.41
C VAL A 266 6.52 -5.00 -17.46
N ASP A 267 7.20 -3.93 -17.87
CA ASP A 267 7.33 -2.71 -17.05
C ASP A 267 5.96 -2.05 -16.76
N TRP A 268 4.96 -2.20 -17.65
CA TRP A 268 3.61 -1.66 -17.39
C TRP A 268 2.80 -2.54 -16.42
N VAL A 269 2.91 -3.86 -16.51
CA VAL A 269 1.99 -4.80 -15.86
C VAL A 269 2.55 -5.51 -14.62
N SER A 270 3.88 -5.48 -14.43
CA SER A 270 4.56 -6.11 -13.28
C SER A 270 5.23 -5.09 -12.37
N PRO A 271 5.30 -5.33 -11.04
CA PRO A 271 5.90 -4.40 -10.09
C PRO A 271 7.44 -4.39 -10.15
N ASN A 272 8.03 -4.63 -11.33
CA ASN A 272 9.48 -4.61 -11.56
C ASN A 272 10.01 -3.18 -11.45
N VAL A 273 11.06 -2.98 -10.67
CA VAL A 273 11.66 -1.65 -10.51
C VAL A 273 13.14 -1.74 -10.90
N PRO A 274 13.70 -0.71 -11.56
CA PRO A 274 15.12 -0.70 -11.88
C PRO A 274 15.98 -0.86 -10.63
N THR A 275 17.03 -1.66 -10.74
CA THR A 275 17.98 -1.83 -9.64
C THR A 275 18.81 -0.55 -9.43
N VAL A 276 19.46 -0.44 -8.26
CA VAL A 276 20.36 0.69 -7.97
C VAL A 276 21.48 0.75 -9.01
N GLU A 277 22.02 -0.39 -9.42
CA GLU A 277 23.13 -0.48 -10.37
C GLU A 277 22.73 0.10 -11.74
N VAL A 278 21.50 -0.17 -12.19
CA VAL A 278 20.95 0.43 -13.42
C VAL A 278 20.89 1.94 -13.28
N VAL A 279 20.34 2.46 -12.17
CA VAL A 279 20.27 3.91 -11.91
C VAL A 279 21.66 4.53 -11.87
N GLN A 280 22.63 3.91 -11.17
CA GLN A 280 24.00 4.39 -11.06
C GLN A 280 24.71 4.44 -12.42
N SER A 281 24.50 3.45 -13.27
CA SER A 281 25.11 3.38 -14.60
C SER A 281 24.69 4.54 -15.53
N LEU A 282 23.52 5.13 -15.26
CA LEU A 282 22.96 6.25 -16.02
C LEU A 282 23.38 7.62 -15.47
N LEU A 283 23.94 7.69 -14.26
CA LEU A 283 24.38 8.94 -13.64
C LEU A 283 25.79 9.31 -14.08
N ARG A 284 26.01 10.60 -14.37
CA ARG A 284 27.36 11.13 -14.55
C ARG A 284 28.08 11.29 -13.20
N LYS A 285 29.40 11.45 -13.24
CA LYS A 285 30.24 11.61 -12.03
C LYS A 285 29.86 12.82 -11.15
N ASP A 286 29.28 13.85 -11.74
CA ASP A 286 28.85 15.09 -11.10
C ASP A 286 27.33 15.19 -10.90
N GLU A 287 26.61 14.11 -11.19
CA GLU A 287 25.18 13.95 -11.00
C GLU A 287 24.88 13.12 -9.76
N ILE A 288 23.82 13.51 -9.05
CA ILE A 288 23.24 12.70 -7.98
C ILE A 288 21.76 12.49 -8.25
N PHE A 289 21.27 11.31 -7.87
CA PHE A 289 19.85 11.03 -7.74
C PHE A 289 19.47 11.12 -6.27
N LEU A 290 18.51 11.97 -5.95
CA LEU A 290 18.03 12.22 -4.60
C LEU A 290 16.57 11.79 -4.50
N LYS A 291 16.32 10.72 -3.74
CA LYS A 291 14.95 10.29 -3.40
C LYS A 291 14.59 10.74 -1.99
N LEU A 292 13.39 11.29 -1.82
CA LEU A 292 12.80 11.59 -0.52
C LEU A 292 11.44 10.94 -0.37
N GLN A 293 11.26 10.19 0.72
CA GLN A 293 9.99 9.57 1.09
C GLN A 293 9.67 9.88 2.54
N ARG A 294 8.44 10.32 2.80
CA ARG A 294 7.96 10.43 4.18
C ARG A 294 7.61 9.03 4.71
N LEU A 295 8.11 8.70 5.90
CA LEU A 295 7.74 7.52 6.65
C LEU A 295 7.42 7.93 8.10
N GLY A 296 6.13 7.95 8.45
CA GLY A 296 5.68 8.43 9.76
C GLY A 296 6.06 9.89 10.00
N ASN A 297 6.93 10.11 10.99
CA ASN A 297 7.47 11.41 11.36
C ASN A 297 8.89 11.66 10.82
N ASP A 298 9.41 10.79 9.98
CA ASP A 298 10.71 10.98 9.35
C ASP A 298 10.55 11.15 7.84
N ILE A 299 11.54 11.79 7.22
CA ILE A 299 11.78 11.70 5.78
C ILE A 299 13.02 10.83 5.58
N LEU A 300 12.83 9.69 4.94
CA LEU A 300 13.92 8.86 4.44
C LEU A 300 14.48 9.52 3.19
N VAL A 301 15.81 9.63 3.13
CA VAL A 301 16.51 10.24 2.00
C VAL A 301 17.54 9.28 1.47
N TRP A 302 17.44 8.94 0.19
CA TRP A 302 18.49 8.20 -0.52
C TRP A 302 19.22 9.15 -1.45
N GLN A 303 20.55 9.07 -1.39
CA GLN A 303 21.46 9.72 -2.31
C GLN A 303 22.17 8.62 -3.09
N ILE A 304 22.00 8.64 -4.40
CA ILE A 304 22.65 7.71 -5.32
C ILE A 304 23.59 8.54 -6.20
N SER A 305 24.83 8.11 -6.27
CA SER A 305 25.86 8.64 -7.16
C SER A 305 26.35 7.51 -8.05
N HIS A 306 27.13 7.85 -9.08
CA HIS A 306 27.76 6.84 -9.95
C HIS A 306 28.56 5.76 -9.17
N GLU A 307 29.11 6.09 -7.98
CA GLU A 307 30.00 5.18 -7.24
C GLU A 307 29.33 4.48 -6.06
N LYS A 308 28.37 5.15 -5.39
CA LYS A 308 27.76 4.62 -4.18
C LYS A 308 26.32 5.09 -3.97
N ILE A 309 25.62 4.32 -3.16
CA ILE A 309 24.38 4.71 -2.50
C ILE A 309 24.67 5.03 -1.04
N SER A 310 24.07 6.10 -0.54
CA SER A 310 24.02 6.43 0.88
C SER A 310 22.60 6.88 1.22
N ALA A 311 22.20 6.71 2.47
CA ALA A 311 20.89 7.17 2.91
C ALA A 311 20.96 7.80 4.30
N GLY A 312 19.98 8.63 4.61
CA GLY A 312 19.85 9.30 5.90
C GLY A 312 18.39 9.55 6.25
N ARG A 313 18.16 10.00 7.48
CA ARG A 313 16.85 10.38 7.98
C ARG A 313 16.82 11.84 8.36
N ILE A 314 15.76 12.52 7.96
CA ILE A 314 15.43 13.87 8.43
C ILE A 314 14.22 13.71 9.35
N SER A 315 14.45 13.87 10.65
CA SER A 315 13.35 13.83 11.61
C SER A 315 12.51 15.09 11.52
N GLY A 316 11.19 14.89 11.44
CA GLY A 316 10.20 15.94 11.37
C GLY A 316 9.24 15.85 12.55
N ASP A 317 8.75 17.01 12.98
CA ASP A 317 7.65 17.09 13.93
C ASP A 317 6.33 17.42 13.21
N LYS A 318 5.23 17.42 13.97
CA LYS A 318 3.92 17.77 13.43
C LYS A 318 3.90 19.17 12.82
N ILE A 319 4.68 20.11 13.38
CA ILE A 319 4.76 21.49 12.89
C ILE A 319 5.39 21.52 11.51
N PHE A 320 6.52 20.83 11.33
CA PHE A 320 7.21 20.69 10.05
C PHE A 320 6.32 20.05 8.98
N PHE A 321 5.63 18.95 9.28
CA PHE A 321 4.76 18.33 8.28
C PHE A 321 3.49 19.14 7.98
N ASN A 322 3.01 19.96 8.92
CA ASN A 322 1.95 20.94 8.64
C ASN A 322 2.45 22.05 7.73
N LEU A 323 3.71 22.50 7.91
CA LEU A 323 4.37 23.45 7.00
C LEU A 323 4.48 22.87 5.58
N VAL A 324 5.00 21.64 5.44
CA VAL A 324 5.08 20.92 4.17
C VAL A 324 3.71 20.80 3.51
N GLN A 325 2.68 20.43 4.29
CA GLN A 325 1.31 20.34 3.79
C GLN A 325 0.80 21.68 3.26
N ARG A 326 0.95 22.75 4.04
CA ARG A 326 0.49 24.08 3.66
C ARG A 326 1.17 24.57 2.39
N ILE A 327 2.49 24.39 2.27
CA ILE A 327 3.25 24.78 1.07
C ILE A 327 2.85 23.94 -0.14
N ALA A 328 2.55 22.65 0.03
CA ALA A 328 2.10 21.81 -1.07
C ALA A 328 0.70 22.20 -1.60
N GLU A 329 -0.15 22.76 -0.73
CA GLU A 329 -1.53 23.12 -1.04
C GLU A 329 -1.71 24.61 -1.39
N THR A 330 -0.73 25.48 -1.07
CA THR A 330 -0.80 26.94 -1.24
C THR A 330 0.56 27.54 -1.59
N ASN A 331 0.60 28.75 -2.14
CA ASN A 331 1.89 29.39 -2.47
C ASN A 331 2.76 29.64 -1.22
N ALA A 332 4.03 29.25 -1.30
CA ALA A 332 5.02 29.46 -0.24
C ALA A 332 5.31 30.96 -0.02
N ARG A 333 5.41 31.39 1.24
CA ARG A 333 5.97 32.70 1.62
C ARG A 333 7.49 32.60 1.72
N ILE A 334 8.18 33.75 1.69
CA ILE A 334 9.65 33.79 1.84
C ILE A 334 10.11 33.15 3.15
N THR A 335 9.42 33.46 4.27
CA THR A 335 9.68 32.83 5.58
C THR A 335 9.51 31.32 5.58
N ASP A 336 8.60 30.81 4.73
CA ASP A 336 8.33 29.38 4.63
C ASP A 336 9.47 28.68 3.89
N ILE A 337 10.04 29.34 2.87
CA ILE A 337 11.21 28.87 2.14
C ILE A 337 12.41 28.81 3.09
N GLU A 338 12.63 29.82 3.92
CA GLU A 338 13.73 29.84 4.90
C GLU A 338 13.61 28.70 5.91
N GLU A 339 12.45 28.55 6.55
CA GLU A 339 12.21 27.49 7.54
C GLU A 339 12.32 26.09 6.90
N LEU A 340 11.79 25.91 5.70
CA LEU A 340 11.88 24.65 4.96
C LEU A 340 13.32 24.35 4.55
N SER A 341 14.09 25.36 4.13
CA SER A 341 15.51 25.21 3.79
C SER A 341 16.33 24.78 5.00
N GLU A 342 16.09 25.40 6.15
CA GLU A 342 16.76 25.03 7.39
C GLU A 342 16.50 23.57 7.75
N LYS A 343 15.24 23.15 7.76
CA LYS A 343 14.83 21.80 8.21
C LYS A 343 15.08 20.69 7.18
N LEU A 344 14.95 20.97 5.89
CA LEU A 344 15.02 19.97 4.82
C LEU A 344 16.36 19.96 4.08
N ILE A 345 16.93 21.14 3.79
CA ILE A 345 18.14 21.25 2.96
C ILE A 345 19.41 21.21 3.78
N THR A 346 19.44 21.82 4.97
CA THR A 346 20.65 21.79 5.82
C THR A 346 21.13 20.37 6.14
N PRO A 347 20.26 19.40 6.49
CA PRO A 347 20.70 18.02 6.71
C PRO A 347 21.27 17.34 5.46
N LEU A 348 20.94 17.86 4.28
CA LEU A 348 21.38 17.33 2.99
C LEU A 348 22.60 18.05 2.41
N ARG A 349 23.17 19.02 3.14
CA ARG A 349 24.25 19.88 2.64
C ARG A 349 25.43 19.07 2.11
N ASP A 350 25.87 18.07 2.86
CA ASP A 350 27.02 17.24 2.46
C ASP A 350 26.69 16.33 1.28
N ALA A 351 25.42 15.91 1.16
CA ALA A 351 24.94 15.05 0.09
C ALA A 351 24.85 15.80 -1.25
N ILE A 352 24.35 17.04 -1.25
CA ILE A 352 24.01 17.77 -2.48
C ILE A 352 24.96 18.93 -2.79
N GLY A 353 25.79 19.36 -1.83
CA GLY A 353 26.58 20.59 -1.92
C GLY A 353 27.59 20.67 -3.06
N ASN A 354 28.10 19.52 -3.53
CA ASN A 354 29.07 19.45 -4.62
C ASN A 354 28.47 18.97 -5.95
N ALA A 355 27.17 18.64 -5.99
CA ALA A 355 26.53 18.10 -7.18
C ALA A 355 26.25 19.22 -8.19
N LYS A 356 26.67 19.03 -9.45
CA LYS A 356 26.35 19.98 -10.51
C LYS A 356 24.92 19.81 -11.03
N SER A 357 24.36 18.62 -10.86
CA SER A 357 23.01 18.28 -11.28
C SER A 357 22.38 17.31 -10.29
N ILE A 358 21.15 17.60 -9.89
CA ILE A 358 20.35 16.84 -8.94
C ILE A 358 19.11 16.34 -9.68
N ILE A 359 19.00 15.02 -9.83
CA ILE A 359 17.78 14.35 -10.23
C ILE A 359 16.97 14.09 -8.95
N LEU A 360 15.79 14.66 -8.85
CA LEU A 360 14.97 14.67 -7.67
C LEU A 360 13.72 13.81 -7.85
N LEU A 361 13.53 12.88 -6.93
CA LEU A 361 12.32 12.09 -6.75
C LEU A 361 11.78 12.38 -5.34
N ALA A 362 10.81 13.27 -5.24
CA ALA A 362 10.17 13.62 -3.97
C ALA A 362 8.76 13.03 -3.93
N GLU A 363 8.43 12.26 -2.90
CA GLU A 363 7.14 11.57 -2.84
C GLU A 363 6.03 12.37 -2.13
N GLY A 364 4.80 12.17 -2.60
CA GLY A 364 3.60 12.74 -2.02
C GLY A 364 3.67 14.26 -1.98
N ARG A 365 3.44 14.84 -0.81
CA ARG A 365 3.44 16.31 -0.67
C ARG A 365 4.82 16.95 -0.86
N LEU A 366 5.90 16.17 -0.75
CA LEU A 366 7.26 16.67 -0.97
C LEU A 366 7.49 17.06 -2.44
N GLU A 367 6.74 16.45 -3.39
CA GLU A 367 6.82 16.75 -4.82
C GLU A 367 6.48 18.23 -5.14
N PHE A 368 5.55 18.80 -4.37
CA PHE A 368 5.01 20.14 -4.60
C PHE A 368 5.80 21.26 -3.87
N LEU A 369 6.91 20.92 -3.23
CA LEU A 369 7.75 21.92 -2.56
C LEU A 369 8.48 22.78 -3.60
N PRO A 370 8.77 24.06 -3.28
CA PRO A 370 9.48 24.97 -4.18
C PRO A 370 10.98 24.66 -4.22
N TRP A 371 11.36 23.45 -4.62
CA TRP A 371 12.74 22.92 -4.59
C TRP A 371 13.76 23.87 -5.19
N ALA A 372 13.45 24.47 -6.33
CA ALA A 372 14.32 25.46 -6.98
C ALA A 372 14.67 26.66 -6.10
N ALA A 373 13.73 27.09 -5.24
CA ALA A 373 13.88 28.26 -4.37
C ALA A 373 14.46 27.93 -3.00
N LEU A 374 14.58 26.65 -2.63
CA LEU A 374 15.14 26.27 -1.33
C LEU A 374 16.62 26.67 -1.27
N ASN A 375 17.05 27.17 -0.11
CA ASN A 375 18.36 27.75 0.08
C ASN A 375 19.39 26.70 0.51
N LEU A 376 20.50 26.66 -0.22
CA LEU A 376 21.71 25.94 0.13
C LEU A 376 22.88 26.93 0.11
N ASN A 377 23.59 27.04 1.23
CA ASN A 377 24.72 27.98 1.39
C ASN A 377 24.38 29.44 1.05
N GLY A 378 23.16 29.87 1.38
CA GLY A 378 22.70 31.25 1.15
C GLY A 378 22.25 31.57 -0.27
N LYS A 379 22.15 30.56 -1.15
CA LYS A 379 21.61 30.70 -2.51
C LYS A 379 20.52 29.67 -2.81
N PRO A 380 19.54 29.99 -3.68
CA PRO A 380 18.58 29.02 -4.18
C PRO A 380 19.25 27.80 -4.83
N LEU A 381 18.68 26.61 -4.67
CA LEU A 381 19.23 25.36 -5.21
C LEU A 381 19.43 25.43 -6.73
N ILE A 382 18.53 26.09 -7.47
CA ILE A 382 18.63 26.23 -8.93
C ILE A 382 19.86 27.03 -9.38
N GLU A 383 20.43 27.87 -8.51
CA GLU A 383 21.66 28.60 -8.79
C GLU A 383 22.91 27.77 -8.52
N ASN A 384 22.80 26.75 -7.66
CA ASN A 384 23.92 25.88 -7.28
C ASN A 384 24.01 24.63 -8.18
N SER A 385 22.86 24.10 -8.61
CA SER A 385 22.77 22.83 -9.33
C SER A 385 21.62 22.84 -10.34
N ARG A 386 21.79 22.13 -11.47
CA ARG A 386 20.67 21.84 -12.38
C ARG A 386 19.68 20.90 -11.68
N LEU A 387 18.39 21.23 -11.71
CA LEU A 387 17.35 20.38 -11.14
C LEU A 387 16.58 19.64 -12.25
N THR A 388 16.39 18.35 -12.05
CA THR A 388 15.60 17.46 -12.92
C THR A 388 14.60 16.74 -12.03
N PHE A 389 13.32 16.74 -12.38
CA PHE A 389 12.27 16.11 -11.57
C PHE A 389 11.80 14.83 -12.24
N VAL A 390 11.70 13.75 -11.47
CA VAL A 390 11.22 12.45 -11.93
C VAL A 390 10.21 11.90 -10.93
N SER A 391 9.29 11.08 -11.44
CA SER A 391 8.17 10.56 -10.66
C SER A 391 8.38 9.12 -10.17
N SER A 392 9.33 8.38 -10.74
CA SER A 392 9.74 7.03 -10.32
C SER A 392 11.15 6.71 -10.86
N LEU A 393 11.78 5.65 -10.35
CA LEU A 393 13.02 5.14 -10.95
C LEU A 393 12.80 4.68 -12.39
N SER A 394 11.69 3.99 -12.69
CA SER A 394 11.34 3.58 -14.06
C SER A 394 11.20 4.80 -14.99
N HIS A 395 10.56 5.88 -14.52
CA HIS A 395 10.45 7.12 -15.31
C HIS A 395 11.84 7.71 -15.59
N PHE A 396 12.75 7.74 -14.61
CA PHE A 396 14.12 8.21 -14.83
C PHE A 396 14.84 7.38 -15.91
N VAL A 397 14.90 6.05 -15.73
CA VAL A 397 15.58 5.14 -16.66
C VAL A 397 15.03 5.29 -18.07
N ARG A 398 13.70 5.27 -18.20
CA ARG A 398 13.03 5.43 -19.50
C ARG A 398 13.37 6.78 -20.14
N SER A 399 13.25 7.87 -19.39
CA SER A 399 13.51 9.22 -19.91
C SER A 399 14.96 9.46 -20.31
N VAL A 400 15.92 8.79 -19.66
CA VAL A 400 17.33 8.80 -20.10
C VAL A 400 17.46 8.07 -21.44
N ASN A 401 16.91 6.86 -21.54
CA ASN A 401 17.01 6.02 -22.73
C ASN A 401 16.32 6.64 -23.96
N SER A 402 15.17 7.29 -23.76
CA SER A 402 14.44 8.02 -24.80
C SER A 402 14.93 9.46 -25.04
N ARG A 403 15.95 9.91 -24.29
CA ARG A 403 16.49 11.29 -24.35
C ARG A 403 15.43 12.38 -24.13
N SER A 404 14.47 12.12 -23.25
CA SER A 404 13.31 13.00 -22.97
C SER A 404 13.31 13.61 -21.57
N LEU A 405 14.45 13.60 -20.86
CA LEU A 405 14.55 14.25 -19.55
C LEU A 405 14.38 15.77 -19.65
N TYR A 406 13.30 16.27 -19.05
CA TYR A 406 13.09 17.70 -18.86
C TYR A 406 13.89 18.21 -17.66
N SER A 407 14.62 19.30 -17.85
CA SER A 407 15.33 19.97 -16.77
C SER A 407 14.87 21.40 -16.64
N SER A 408 14.58 21.84 -15.42
CA SER A 408 14.43 23.26 -15.14
C SER A 408 15.81 23.92 -15.21
N ARG A 409 15.99 24.85 -16.14
CA ARG A 409 17.04 25.87 -16.10
C ARG A 409 16.37 27.24 -16.07
N LEU A 410 17.02 28.19 -15.41
CA LEU A 410 16.84 29.61 -15.71
C LEU A 410 17.41 29.92 -17.10
#